data_AF-A0A6N8BAC1-F1
#
_entry.id   AF-A0A6N8BAC1-F1
#
_cell.length_a   1.000
_cell.length_b   1.000
_cell.length_c   1.000
_cell.angle_alpha   90.00
_cell.angle_beta   90.00
_cell.angle_gamma   90.00
#
_symmetry.space_group_name_H-M   'P 1'
#
loop_
_entity.id
_entity.type
_entity.pdbx_description
1 polymer ?
#
loop_
_entity_poly.entity_id
_entity_poly.type
_entity_poly.pdbx_seq_one_letter_code
_entity_poly.pdbx_strand_id
1 'polypeptide(L)' 'MIVKLTSEDKQKFKTETKKLDPVETLAVARFIDEAPLSAADKKFCKSHIGKRCERLLKNVAHKGCW' A
#
# COMPACT_ATOMS: atom_id res chain seq x y z
N MET A 1 2.02 -0.64 22.48
CA MET A 1 0.61 -0.20 22.29
C MET A 1 0.23 -0.51 20.84
N ILE A 2 -0.89 -1.22 20.61
CA ILE A 2 -1.33 -1.54 19.24
C ILE A 2 -2.20 -0.38 18.73
N VAL A 3 -1.84 0.19 17.58
CA VAL A 3 -2.60 1.22 16.88
C VAL A 3 -3.66 0.54 16.01
N LYS A 4 -4.90 1.04 16.09
CA LYS A 4 -6.01 0.60 15.24
C LYS A 4 -6.38 1.71 14.27
N LEU A 5 -6.56 1.37 13.00
CA LEU A 5 -7.01 2.33 12.00
C LEU A 5 -8.52 2.56 12.14
N THR A 6 -8.92 3.83 12.19
CA THR A 6 -10.33 4.19 12.09
C THR A 6 -10.85 3.95 10.67
N SER A 7 -12.17 4.00 10.49
CA SER A 7 -12.76 3.92 9.15
C SER A 7 -12.29 5.05 8.24
N GLU A 8 -12.08 6.24 8.79
CA GLU A 8 -11.56 7.40 8.06
C GLU A 8 -10.12 7.18 7.59
N ASP A 9 -9.25 6.64 8.47
CA ASP A 9 -7.87 6.31 8.12
C ASP A 9 -7.80 5.29 6.98
N LYS A 10 -8.65 4.26 7.03
CA LYS A 10 -8.73 3.23 5.98
C LYS A 10 -9.16 3.83 4.64
N GLN A 11 -10.10 4.77 4.66
CA GLN A 11 -10.57 5.44 3.45
C GLN A 11 -9.50 6.36 2.86
N LYS A 12 -8.81 7.16 3.69
CA LYS A 12 -7.67 7.98 3.27
C LYS A 12 -6.55 7.12 2.71
N PHE A 13 -6.15 6.07 3.42
CA PHE A 13 -5.11 5.14 2.99
C PHE A 13 -5.42 4.52 1.61
N LYS A 14 -6.64 4.01 1.42
CA LYS A 14 -7.10 3.45 0.14
C LYS A 14 -7.04 4.44 -1.03
N THR A 15 -7.25 5.72 -0.75
CA THR A 15 -7.28 6.79 -1.75
C THR A 15 -5.87 7.21 -2.14
N GLU A 16 -5.03 7.47 -1.15
CA GLU A 16 -3.66 7.95 -1.37
C GLU A 16 -2.72 6.85 -1.89
N THR A 17 -2.89 5.59 -1.45
CA THR A 17 -2.07 4.45 -1.94
C THR A 17 -2.14 4.28 -3.46
N LYS A 18 -3.21 4.72 -4.12
CA LYS A 18 -3.34 4.64 -5.58
C LYS A 18 -2.45 5.61 -6.33
N LYS A 19 -2.01 6.69 -5.68
CA LYS A 19 -1.23 7.77 -6.29
C LYS A 19 0.27 7.53 -6.15
N LEU A 20 0.68 6.72 -5.18
CA LEU A 20 2.10 6.47 -4.84
C LEU A 20 2.92 5.98 -6.04
N ASP A 21 4.10 6.54 -6.24
CA ASP A 21 5.08 6.01 -7.18
C ASP A 21 5.74 4.71 -6.64
N PRO A 22 6.59 4.02 -7.43
CA PRO A 22 7.25 2.80 -6.97
C PRO A 22 8.10 2.95 -5.70
N VAL A 23 8.85 4.05 -5.57
CA VAL A 23 9.75 4.29 -4.41
C VAL A 23 8.90 4.57 -3.17
N GLU A 24 7.89 5.43 -3.31
CA GLU A 24 6.94 5.71 -2.24
C GLU A 24 6.19 4.45 -1.79
N THR A 25 5.80 3.59 -2.74
CA THR A 25 5.10 2.34 -2.44
C THR A 25 5.97 1.40 -1.60
N LEU A 26 7.27 1.30 -1.91
CA LEU A 26 8.22 0.50 -1.13
C LEU A 26 8.46 1.09 0.27
N ALA A 27 8.59 2.41 0.38
CA ALA A 27 8.74 3.09 1.66
C ALA A 27 7.54 2.85 2.59
N VAL A 28 6.32 2.99 2.05
CA VAL A 28 5.07 2.72 2.79
C VAL A 28 4.97 1.24 3.18
N ALA A 29 5.36 0.31 2.31
CA ALA A 29 5.36 -1.12 2.63
C ALA A 29 6.22 -1.43 3.85
N ARG A 30 7.46 -0.90 3.87
CA ARG A 30 8.38 -1.07 5.00
C ARG A 30 7.84 -0.45 6.28
N PHE A 31 7.30 0.76 6.19
CA PHE A 31 6.68 1.44 7.33
C PHE A 31 5.54 0.59 7.95
N ILE A 32 4.66 0.02 7.13
CA ILE A 32 3.54 -0.81 7.61
C ILE A 32 4.01 -2.11 8.28
N ASP A 33 5.13 -2.68 7.82
CA ASP A 33 5.72 -3.86 8.44
C ASP A 33 6.21 -3.57 9.87
N GLU A 34 6.89 -2.45 10.04
CA GLU A 34 7.45 -1.98 11.32
C GLU A 34 6.38 -1.35 12.24
N ALA A 35 5.26 -0.88 11.69
CA ALA A 35 4.21 -0.20 12.46
C ALA A 35 3.52 -1.15 13.47
N PRO A 36 3.19 -0.68 14.69
CA PRO A 36 2.50 -1.47 15.70
C PRO A 36 0.99 -1.57 15.43
N LEU A 37 0.60 -1.93 14.22
CA LEU A 37 -0.80 -2.07 13.80
C LEU A 37 -1.39 -3.43 14.19
N SER A 38 -2.72 -3.48 14.32
CA SER A 38 -3.43 -4.75 14.45
C SER A 38 -3.20 -5.67 13.24
N ALA A 39 -3.27 -6.99 13.41
CA ALA A 39 -3.08 -7.93 12.30
C ALA A 39 -4.09 -7.71 11.16
N ALA A 40 -5.34 -7.35 11.50
CA ALA A 40 -6.38 -7.02 10.53
C ALA A 40 -6.04 -5.76 9.73
N ASP A 41 -5.54 -4.72 10.40
CA ASP A 41 -5.16 -3.47 9.74
C ASP A 41 -3.88 -3.62 8.90
N LYS A 42 -2.89 -4.39 9.37
CA LYS A 42 -1.72 -4.76 8.54
C LYS A 42 -2.16 -5.50 7.28
N LYS A 43 -3.06 -6.47 7.40
CA LYS A 43 -3.60 -7.20 6.23
C LYS A 43 -4.32 -6.27 5.26
N PHE A 44 -5.11 -5.32 5.78
CA PHE A 44 -5.77 -4.30 4.97
C PHE A 44 -4.76 -3.45 4.19
N CYS A 45 -3.77 -2.87 4.88
CA CYS A 45 -2.74 -2.03 4.24
C CYS A 45 -1.94 -2.81 3.19
N LYS A 46 -1.46 -4.03 3.53
CA LYS A 46 -0.70 -4.88 2.60
C LYS A 46 -1.50 -5.25 1.35
N SER A 47 -2.80 -5.52 1.47
CA SER A 47 -3.65 -5.81 0.31
C SER A 47 -3.73 -4.62 -0.66
N HIS A 48 -3.83 -3.40 -0.15
CA HIS A 48 -3.89 -2.19 -0.97
C HIS A 48 -2.54 -1.85 -1.61
N ILE A 49 -1.45 -2.02 -0.87
CA ILE A 49 -0.08 -1.87 -1.39
C ILE A 49 0.19 -2.89 -2.48
N GLY A 50 -0.14 -4.17 -2.27
CA GLY A 50 0.03 -5.23 -3.27
C GLY A 50 -0.70 -4.92 -4.59
N LYS A 51 -1.96 -4.48 -4.50
CA LYS A 51 -2.72 -4.02 -5.67
C LYS A 51 -2.07 -2.82 -6.38
N ARG A 52 -1.37 -1.94 -5.66
CA ARG A 52 -0.61 -0.85 -6.27
C ARG A 52 0.63 -1.39 -6.98
N CYS A 53 1.40 -2.27 -6.34
CA CYS A 53 2.56 -2.93 -6.96
C CYS A 53 2.18 -3.65 -8.25
N GLU A 54 1.09 -4.43 -8.25
CA GLU A 54 0.59 -5.11 -9.45
C GLU A 54 0.33 -4.13 -10.61
N ARG A 55 -0.26 -2.96 -10.33
CA ARG A 55 -0.54 -1.93 -11.34
C ARG A 55 0.73 -1.28 -11.85
N LEU A 56 1.67 -0.98 -10.96
CA LEU A 56 2.97 -0.42 -11.34
C LEU A 56 3.74 -1.40 -12.23
N LEU A 57 3.77 -2.68 -11.87
CA LEU A 57 4.41 -3.73 -12.67
C LEU A 57 3.74 -3.91 -14.03
N LYS A 58 2.40 -3.89 -14.09
CA LYS A 58 1.68 -3.90 -15.38
C LYS A 58 2.06 -2.70 -16.25
N ASN A 59 2.18 -1.51 -15.68
CA ASN A 59 2.59 -0.33 -16.44
C ASN A 59 4.03 -0.45 -16.98
N VAL A 60 4.93 -1.10 -16.25
CA VAL A 60 6.29 -1.40 -16.73
C VAL A 60 6.26 -2.46 -17.84
N ALA A 61 5.55 -3.57 -17.62
CA ALA A 61 5.44 -4.67 -18.59
C ALA A 61 4.79 -4.22 -19.91
N HIS A 62 3.73 -3.42 -19.85
CA HIS A 62 3.05 -2.88 -21.04
C HIS A 62 3.86 -1.80 -21.77
N LYS A 63 4.73 -1.06 -21.07
CA LYS A 63 5.64 -0.09 -21.71
C LYS A 63 6.92 -0.74 -22.27
N GLY A 64 7.18 -2.01 -21.94
CA GLY A 64 8.33 -2.78 -22.38
C GLY A 64 8.09 -3.67 -23.61
N CYS A 65 6.85 -3.76 -24.10
CA CYS A 65 6.57 -4.42 -25.38
C CYS A 65 6.76 -3.42 -26.53
N TRP A 66 7.97 -3.39 -27.08
CA TRP A 66 8.27 -2.92 -28.44
C TRP A 66 8.50 -4.14 -29.32
#